data_AF-A0A963EF74-F1
#
_entry.id   AF-A0A963EF74-F1
#
_cell.length_a   1.000
_cell.length_b   1.000
_cell.length_c   1.000
_cell.angle_alpha   90.00
_cell.angle_beta   90.00
_cell.angle_gamma   90.00
#
_symmetry.space_group_name_H-M   'P 1'
#
loop_
_entity.id
_entity.type
_entity.pdbx_description
1 polymer ?
#
loop_
_entity_poly.entity_id
_entity_poly.type
_entity_poly.pdbx_seq_one_letter_code
_entity_poly.pdbx_strand_id
1 'polypeptide(L)'
;ALIFLVLGSILTGIATVNQAGAIGAAGALIMAGYRLTDGRRGSFAPAILALASLGVIAFVLANYDTNIKNIQTEADAFGINLAIGAVIMLCLSLVWSGIRVMRIDGTLQAVMLETAKTTSLVFIILLGAAMLTAAFRAFGGEELVRHFLETLPGGFWSQFIIVMAVIFILGFFLDFIEIAVVVVPIVAPILLADPAANVTAVWLGVMIGLNIQTSFLTPPFGFALFYLRGVAPAVVRTLDMYKGVIPFIALQLLALAIVGYYPTLVNYLPARVSLTSQTAPPPVNPRLQPCMEELLFATYERDGERLRSAMDELTSMDLTALSEDAREAVEDSLESARSVFGIIEEVKAAQAEAEAFAVDYRLLHADVSNLQRLIRQIETELEGLERDASHMAANPNASDAAKARLADRKALLENERQSIEAQIPADWDEKHKAYLQLAGAENRARMQYRRAADDSYEGIAEVRLLLAQADTIAAIRPEIEALRPLVDNAGGAEVQEAIKLVEERLGALDGAGDVRSPLSKARRAMKPGQENREEANALLDESLAAQAIEAEWRSNAAAAIGEELDSYEAMIRDSLGLRQQPRLGEEMAKEVAACMAHHRDISLNF
;
A
#
# COMPACT_ATOMS: atom_id res chain seq x y z
N ALA A 1 -9.72 -29.51 -15.00
CA ALA A 1 -9.88 -29.42 -13.54
C ALA A 1 -8.70 -28.71 -12.87
N LEU A 2 -7.49 -29.27 -12.88
CA LEU A 2 -6.33 -28.66 -12.21
C LEU A 2 -6.01 -27.24 -12.70
N ILE A 3 -6.04 -27.00 -14.01
CA ILE A 3 -5.84 -25.66 -14.59
C ILE A 3 -6.87 -24.66 -14.05
N PHE A 4 -8.15 -25.06 -13.97
CA PHE A 4 -9.20 -24.20 -13.42
C PHE A 4 -9.03 -23.95 -11.92
N LEU A 5 -8.51 -24.92 -11.18
CA LEU A 5 -8.25 -24.78 -9.74
C LEU A 5 -7.08 -23.81 -9.50
N VAL A 6 -5.97 -23.98 -10.23
CA VAL A 6 -4.80 -23.09 -10.14
C VAL A 6 -5.15 -21.70 -10.64
N LEU A 7 -5.66 -21.56 -11.87
CA LEU A 7 -6.02 -20.26 -12.45
C LEU A 7 -7.14 -19.59 -11.67
N GLY A 8 -8.15 -20.37 -11.23
CA GLY A 8 -9.21 -19.88 -10.37
C GLY A 8 -8.68 -19.31 -9.07
N SER A 9 -7.75 -20.01 -8.40
CA SER A 9 -7.16 -19.54 -7.13
C SER A 9 -6.39 -18.22 -7.27
N ILE A 10 -5.77 -17.98 -8.43
CA ILE A 10 -5.10 -16.71 -8.75
C ILE A 10 -6.14 -15.62 -9.03
N LEU A 11 -7.12 -15.90 -9.90
CA LEU A 11 -8.12 -14.92 -10.33
C LEU A 11 -9.06 -14.50 -9.19
N THR A 12 -9.37 -15.39 -8.25
CA THR A 12 -10.16 -15.08 -7.06
C THR A 12 -9.33 -14.52 -5.91
N GLY A 13 -8.01 -14.34 -6.08
CA GLY A 13 -7.11 -13.80 -5.06
C GLY A 13 -6.94 -14.70 -3.83
N ILE A 14 -7.34 -15.98 -3.90
CA ILE A 14 -7.21 -16.94 -2.79
C ILE A 14 -5.76 -17.34 -2.59
N ALA A 15 -4.99 -17.42 -3.68
CA ALA A 15 -3.60 -17.82 -3.66
C ALA A 15 -2.74 -16.84 -4.48
N THR A 16 -1.60 -16.46 -3.92
CA THR A 16 -0.54 -15.78 -4.69
C THR A 16 -0.02 -16.72 -5.79
N VAL A 17 0.68 -16.17 -6.80
CA VAL A 17 1.22 -16.96 -7.92
C VAL A 17 2.08 -18.14 -7.43
N ASN A 18 2.87 -17.93 -6.37
CA ASN A 18 3.71 -18.97 -5.77
C ASN A 18 2.87 -20.06 -5.09
N GLN A 19 1.84 -19.66 -4.33
CA GLN A 19 0.92 -20.59 -3.66
C GLN A 19 0.10 -21.39 -4.69
N ALA A 20 -0.40 -20.73 -5.74
CA ALA A 20 -1.12 -21.38 -6.84
C ALA A 20 -0.22 -22.38 -7.59
N GLY A 21 1.07 -22.04 -7.78
CA GLY A 21 2.08 -22.98 -8.29
C GLY A 21 2.23 -24.23 -7.41
N ALA A 22 2.26 -24.07 -6.09
CA ALA A 22 2.31 -25.19 -5.15
C ALA A 22 1.05 -26.08 -5.22
N ILE A 23 -0.13 -25.46 -5.36
CA ILE A 23 -1.40 -26.18 -5.60
C ILE A 23 -1.32 -27.01 -6.90
N GLY A 24 -0.79 -26.40 -7.97
CA GLY A 24 -0.56 -27.09 -9.25
C GLY A 24 0.37 -28.28 -9.12
N ALA A 25 1.50 -28.12 -8.42
CA ALA A 25 2.47 -29.18 -8.19
C ALA A 25 1.88 -30.33 -7.36
N ALA A 26 1.19 -30.02 -6.26
CA ALA A 26 0.53 -30.99 -5.41
C ALA A 26 -0.55 -31.78 -6.18
N GLY A 27 -1.38 -31.09 -6.96
CA GLY A 27 -2.40 -31.72 -7.80
C GLY A 27 -1.81 -32.60 -8.90
N ALA A 28 -0.74 -32.15 -9.57
CA ALA A 28 -0.02 -32.94 -10.56
C ALA A 28 0.60 -34.21 -9.96
N LEU A 29 1.13 -34.12 -8.74
CA LEU A 29 1.70 -35.27 -8.02
C LEU A 29 0.65 -36.33 -7.70
N ILE A 30 -0.53 -35.92 -7.21
CA ILE A 30 -1.67 -36.82 -6.97
C ILE A 30 -2.14 -37.45 -8.30
N MET A 31 -2.24 -36.64 -9.36
CA MET A 31 -2.67 -37.10 -10.68
C MET A 31 -1.72 -38.13 -11.30
N ALA A 32 -0.42 -37.87 -11.21
CA ALA A 32 0.60 -38.82 -11.64
C ALA A 32 0.54 -40.11 -10.81
N GLY A 33 0.34 -40.01 -9.49
CA GLY A 33 0.27 -41.16 -8.58
C GLY A 33 -0.81 -42.19 -8.94
N TYR A 34 -2.02 -41.75 -9.32
CA TYR A 34 -3.08 -42.68 -9.73
C TYR A 34 -2.94 -43.14 -11.20
N ARG A 35 -2.44 -42.27 -12.11
CA ARG A 35 -2.20 -42.64 -13.53
C ARG A 35 -1.12 -43.71 -13.66
N LEU A 36 -0.03 -43.61 -12.90
CA LEU A 36 1.06 -44.59 -12.90
C LEU A 36 0.65 -45.93 -12.25
N THR A 37 -0.47 -45.95 -11.52
CA THR A 37 -1.00 -47.17 -10.89
C THR A 37 -2.32 -47.61 -11.50
N ASP A 38 -2.63 -47.15 -12.72
CA ASP A 38 -3.87 -47.48 -13.40
C ASP A 38 -4.03 -49.01 -13.55
N GLY A 39 -5.26 -49.49 -13.32
CA GLY A 39 -5.57 -50.93 -13.28
C GLY A 39 -5.20 -51.67 -11.98
N ARG A 40 -4.56 -51.04 -10.97
CA ARG A 40 -4.28 -51.67 -9.66
C ARG A 40 -5.33 -51.29 -8.60
N ARG A 41 -5.67 -52.23 -7.69
CA ARG A 41 -6.54 -51.94 -6.53
C ARG A 41 -5.91 -50.86 -5.65
N GLY A 42 -6.64 -49.78 -5.38
CA GLY A 42 -6.14 -48.64 -4.59
C GLY A 42 -5.41 -47.56 -5.39
N SER A 43 -5.52 -47.56 -6.73
CA SER A 43 -5.02 -46.48 -7.61
C SER A 43 -5.45 -45.09 -7.11
N PHE A 44 -6.75 -44.89 -6.93
CA PHE A 44 -7.34 -43.61 -6.51
C PHE A 44 -7.29 -43.33 -5.01
N ALA A 45 -6.73 -44.24 -4.18
CA ALA A 45 -6.79 -44.11 -2.73
C ALA A 45 -6.17 -42.79 -2.20
N PRO A 46 -4.98 -42.34 -2.66
CA PRO A 46 -4.44 -41.04 -2.26
C PRO A 46 -5.32 -39.87 -2.72
N ALA A 47 -5.88 -39.93 -3.93
CA ALA A 47 -6.73 -38.86 -4.46
C ALA A 47 -8.04 -38.71 -3.65
N ILE A 48 -8.69 -39.83 -3.30
CA ILE A 48 -9.89 -39.83 -2.45
C ILE A 48 -9.55 -39.30 -1.06
N LEU A 49 -8.41 -39.71 -0.50
CA LEU A 49 -7.95 -39.26 0.80
C LEU A 49 -7.68 -37.74 0.82
N ALA A 50 -7.09 -37.19 -0.24
CA ALA A 50 -6.90 -35.75 -0.41
C ALA A 50 -8.24 -35.01 -0.53
N LEU A 51 -9.16 -35.48 -1.36
CA LEU A 51 -10.47 -34.85 -1.52
C LEU A 51 -11.29 -34.88 -0.22
N ALA A 52 -11.26 -36.00 0.51
CA ALA A 52 -11.90 -36.12 1.82
C ALA A 52 -11.27 -35.13 2.83
N SER A 53 -9.94 -35.06 2.90
CA SER A 53 -9.26 -34.10 3.78
C SER A 53 -9.58 -32.65 3.44
N LEU A 54 -9.63 -32.27 2.16
CA LEU A 54 -10.02 -30.93 1.73
C LEU A 54 -11.47 -30.62 2.08
N GLY A 55 -12.37 -31.61 1.94
CA GLY A 55 -13.77 -31.48 2.34
C GLY A 55 -13.92 -31.24 3.85
N VAL A 56 -13.14 -31.96 4.67
CA VAL A 56 -13.13 -31.76 6.14
C VAL A 56 -12.54 -30.40 6.50
N ILE A 57 -11.44 -29.97 5.86
CA ILE A 57 -10.85 -28.64 6.08
C ILE A 57 -11.86 -27.54 5.73
N ALA A 58 -12.53 -27.65 4.58
CA ALA A 58 -13.55 -26.69 4.17
C ALA A 58 -14.73 -26.65 5.14
N PHE A 59 -15.18 -27.82 5.64
CA PHE A 59 -16.23 -27.90 6.66
C PHE A 59 -15.80 -27.24 7.97
N VAL A 60 -14.56 -27.48 8.43
CA VAL A 60 -14.06 -26.87 9.67
C VAL A 60 -13.98 -25.36 9.54
N LEU A 61 -13.40 -24.84 8.45
CA LEU A 61 -13.27 -23.40 8.20
C LEU A 61 -14.62 -22.69 8.07
N ALA A 62 -15.68 -23.39 7.66
CA ALA A 62 -17.01 -22.82 7.52
C ALA A 62 -17.84 -22.81 8.83
N ASN A 63 -17.50 -23.66 9.80
CA ASN A 63 -18.33 -23.88 11.00
C ASN A 63 -17.63 -23.57 12.33
N TYR A 64 -16.30 -23.42 12.35
CA TYR A 64 -15.53 -23.22 13.58
C TYR A 64 -14.46 -22.12 13.40
N ASP A 65 -14.18 -21.37 14.47
CA ASP A 65 -13.02 -20.48 14.50
C ASP A 65 -11.76 -21.31 14.77
N THR A 66 -10.77 -21.20 13.89
CA THR A 66 -9.54 -22.02 13.94
C THR A 66 -8.34 -21.26 14.52
N ASN A 67 -8.60 -20.13 15.18
CA ASN A 67 -7.55 -19.33 15.79
C ASN A 67 -6.95 -20.02 17.04
N ILE A 68 -5.78 -20.65 16.84
CA ILE A 68 -5.03 -21.34 17.91
C ILE A 68 -4.69 -20.42 19.10
N LYS A 69 -4.56 -19.11 18.88
CA LYS A 69 -4.23 -18.16 19.94
C LYS A 69 -5.46 -17.67 20.72
N ASN A 70 -6.67 -17.91 20.22
CA ASN A 70 -7.91 -17.42 20.82
C ASN A 70 -8.93 -18.56 20.96
N ILE A 71 -8.59 -19.58 21.74
CA ILE A 71 -9.50 -20.70 22.02
C ILE A 71 -10.41 -20.29 23.18
N GLN A 72 -11.68 -20.02 22.88
CA GLN A 72 -12.66 -19.56 23.88
C GLN A 72 -13.69 -20.64 24.22
N THR A 73 -14.04 -21.52 23.28
CA THR A 73 -15.07 -22.56 23.49
C THR A 73 -14.55 -23.98 23.26
N GLU A 74 -15.23 -24.97 23.85
CA GLU A 74 -14.94 -26.40 23.57
C GLU A 74 -15.20 -26.77 22.10
N ALA A 75 -16.09 -26.04 21.41
CA ALA A 75 -16.36 -26.20 19.99
C ALA A 75 -15.15 -25.78 19.14
N ASP A 76 -14.46 -24.68 19.49
CA ASP A 76 -13.25 -24.23 18.80
C ASP A 76 -12.12 -25.26 18.96
N ALA A 77 -11.97 -25.81 20.17
CA ALA A 77 -11.00 -26.88 20.43
C ALA A 77 -11.29 -28.15 19.60
N PHE A 78 -12.56 -28.52 19.45
CA PHE A 78 -12.97 -29.62 18.57
C PHE A 78 -12.66 -29.32 17.09
N GLY A 79 -13.00 -28.12 16.61
CA GLY A 79 -12.71 -27.66 15.26
C GLY A 79 -11.20 -27.71 14.95
N ILE A 80 -10.36 -27.22 15.85
CA ILE A 80 -8.89 -27.24 15.69
C ILE A 80 -8.36 -28.68 15.61
N ASN A 81 -8.81 -29.58 16.50
CA ASN A 81 -8.37 -30.99 16.46
C ASN A 81 -8.79 -31.69 15.16
N LEU A 82 -10.00 -31.40 14.68
CA LEU A 82 -10.49 -31.93 13.41
C LEU A 82 -9.67 -31.38 12.22
N ALA A 83 -9.32 -30.09 12.25
CA ALA A 83 -8.43 -29.49 11.25
C ALA A 83 -7.04 -30.14 11.24
N ILE A 84 -6.43 -30.36 12.42
CA ILE A 84 -5.12 -31.04 12.53
C ILE A 84 -5.19 -32.44 11.90
N GLY A 85 -6.22 -33.22 12.25
CA GLY A 85 -6.44 -34.55 11.68
C GLY A 85 -6.58 -34.52 10.15
N ALA A 86 -7.34 -33.55 9.62
CA ALA A 86 -7.52 -33.38 8.19
C ALA A 86 -6.23 -32.95 7.47
N VAL A 87 -5.43 -32.06 8.07
CA VAL A 87 -4.12 -31.66 7.51
C VAL A 87 -3.15 -32.83 7.50
N ILE A 88 -3.10 -33.64 8.56
CA ILE A 88 -2.28 -34.87 8.59
C ILE A 88 -2.71 -35.82 7.47
N MET A 89 -4.01 -36.02 7.29
CA MET A 89 -4.56 -36.84 6.21
C MET A 89 -4.12 -36.29 4.84
N LEU A 90 -4.23 -34.99 4.60
CA LEU A 90 -3.78 -34.36 3.35
C LEU A 90 -2.29 -34.59 3.10
N CYS A 91 -1.45 -34.38 4.12
CA CYS A 91 0.00 -34.64 4.06
C CYS A 91 0.30 -36.11 3.74
N LEU A 92 -0.40 -37.06 4.37
CA LEU A 92 -0.25 -38.49 4.09
C LEU A 92 -0.61 -38.83 2.64
N SER A 93 -1.66 -38.22 2.07
CA SER A 93 -1.99 -38.39 0.65
C SER A 93 -0.87 -37.90 -0.27
N LEU A 94 -0.33 -36.71 -0.01
CA LEU A 94 0.73 -36.12 -0.82
C LEU A 94 2.02 -36.93 -0.73
N VAL A 95 2.42 -37.35 0.47
CA VAL A 95 3.59 -38.21 0.69
C VAL A 95 3.39 -39.56 0.01
N TRP A 96 2.22 -40.17 0.13
CA TRP A 96 1.93 -41.46 -0.52
C TRP A 96 2.00 -41.32 -2.06
N SER A 97 1.39 -40.28 -2.62
CA SER A 97 1.46 -39.98 -4.05
C SER A 97 2.91 -39.73 -4.50
N GLY A 98 3.67 -38.95 -3.74
CA GLY A 98 5.08 -38.67 -4.00
C GLY A 98 5.95 -39.93 -4.02
N ILE A 99 5.77 -40.82 -3.04
CA ILE A 99 6.49 -42.11 -2.99
C ILE A 99 6.14 -42.97 -4.21
N ARG A 100 4.88 -42.99 -4.66
CA ARG A 100 4.48 -43.73 -5.88
C ARG A 100 5.18 -43.17 -7.12
N VAL A 101 5.14 -41.86 -7.32
CA VAL A 101 5.74 -41.21 -8.50
C VAL A 101 7.27 -41.31 -8.48
N MET A 102 7.89 -41.36 -7.30
CA MET A 102 9.33 -41.56 -7.14
C MET A 102 9.75 -43.01 -7.42
N ARG A 103 9.02 -44.01 -6.90
CA ARG A 103 9.39 -45.43 -7.03
C ARG A 103 9.00 -46.05 -8.36
N ILE A 104 7.95 -45.57 -9.02
CA ILE A 104 7.46 -46.13 -10.28
C ILE A 104 8.19 -45.44 -11.44
N ASP A 105 8.99 -46.23 -12.16
CA ASP A 105 9.73 -45.85 -13.37
C ASP A 105 10.68 -44.63 -13.22
N GLY A 106 11.00 -44.24 -11.98
CA GLY A 106 11.80 -43.05 -11.71
C GLY A 106 11.17 -41.76 -12.25
N THR A 107 9.84 -41.74 -12.43
CA THR A 107 9.13 -40.65 -13.13
C THR A 107 9.41 -39.29 -12.50
N LEU A 108 9.40 -39.21 -11.15
CA LEU A 108 9.71 -37.96 -10.45
C LEU A 108 11.13 -37.46 -10.75
N GLN A 109 12.13 -38.34 -10.74
CA GLN A 109 13.51 -37.98 -11.05
C GLN A 109 13.65 -37.49 -12.49
N ALA A 110 13.01 -38.15 -13.45
CA ALA A 110 13.03 -37.74 -14.84
C ALA A 110 12.45 -36.33 -15.02
N VAL A 111 11.26 -36.07 -14.48
CA VAL A 111 10.58 -34.77 -14.57
C VAL A 111 11.37 -33.69 -13.84
N MET A 112 11.90 -33.97 -12.63
CA MET A 112 12.74 -33.00 -11.90
C MET A 112 14.02 -32.67 -12.67
N LEU A 113 14.65 -33.66 -13.33
CA LEU A 113 15.87 -33.45 -14.10
C LEU A 113 15.62 -32.66 -15.39
N GLU A 114 14.51 -32.92 -16.09
CA GLU A 114 14.09 -32.13 -17.25
C GLU A 114 13.71 -30.70 -16.87
N THR A 115 13.00 -30.53 -15.74
CA THR A 115 12.69 -29.22 -15.16
C THR A 115 13.97 -28.47 -14.81
N ALA A 116 14.92 -29.10 -14.11
CA ALA A 116 16.20 -28.51 -13.72
C ALA A 116 17.06 -28.12 -14.93
N LYS A 117 17.07 -28.92 -16.00
CA LYS A 117 17.76 -28.58 -17.25
C LYS A 117 17.15 -27.34 -17.90
N THR A 118 15.81 -27.29 -17.99
CA THR A 118 15.09 -26.16 -18.61
C THR A 118 15.27 -24.89 -17.79
N THR A 119 15.14 -24.96 -16.46
CA THR A 119 15.36 -23.80 -15.60
C THR A 119 16.83 -23.36 -15.59
N SER A 120 17.78 -24.30 -15.58
CA SER A 120 19.21 -23.97 -15.66
C SER A 120 19.57 -23.25 -16.96
N LEU A 121 18.99 -23.64 -18.10
CA LEU A 121 19.17 -22.93 -19.37
C LEU A 121 18.69 -21.48 -19.25
N VAL A 122 17.47 -21.28 -18.74
CA VAL A 122 16.89 -19.93 -18.52
C VAL A 122 17.78 -19.11 -17.58
N PHE A 123 18.23 -19.68 -16.45
CA PHE A 123 19.11 -18.98 -15.50
C PHE A 123 20.46 -18.61 -16.09
N ILE A 124 21.09 -19.47 -16.91
CA ILE A 124 22.35 -19.15 -17.58
C ILE A 124 22.15 -17.97 -18.54
N ILE A 125 21.04 -17.95 -19.29
CA ILE A 125 20.72 -16.84 -20.19
C ILE A 125 20.50 -15.55 -19.39
N LEU A 126 19.76 -15.61 -18.28
CA LEU A 126 19.56 -14.46 -17.39
C LEU A 126 20.87 -13.92 -16.82
N LEU A 127 21.79 -14.80 -16.43
CA LEU A 127 23.11 -14.39 -15.93
C LEU A 127 23.91 -13.68 -17.01
N GLY A 128 23.94 -14.22 -18.23
CA GLY A 128 24.58 -13.57 -19.38
C GLY A 128 23.97 -12.22 -19.72
N ALA A 129 22.64 -12.12 -19.73
CA ALA A 129 21.91 -10.89 -19.97
C ALA A 129 22.16 -9.83 -18.88
N ALA A 130 22.21 -10.24 -17.61
CA ALA A 130 22.54 -9.36 -16.50
C ALA A 130 23.99 -8.83 -16.59
N MET A 131 24.95 -9.68 -16.95
CA MET A 131 26.34 -9.26 -17.20
C MET A 131 26.43 -8.24 -18.34
N LEU A 132 25.73 -8.49 -19.45
CA LEU A 132 25.67 -7.57 -20.60
C LEU A 132 25.04 -6.24 -20.21
N THR A 133 23.91 -6.26 -19.49
CA THR A 133 23.19 -5.06 -19.06
C THR A 133 24.03 -4.24 -18.08
N ALA A 134 24.71 -4.90 -17.15
CA ALA A 134 25.62 -4.24 -16.21
C ALA A 134 26.79 -3.57 -16.95
N ALA A 135 27.43 -4.28 -17.90
CA ALA A 135 28.48 -3.70 -18.72
C ALA A 135 27.96 -2.54 -19.58
N PHE A 136 26.83 -2.71 -20.26
CA PHE A 136 26.19 -1.66 -21.06
C PHE A 136 25.92 -0.41 -20.24
N ARG A 137 25.36 -0.56 -19.04
CA ARG A 137 25.16 0.55 -18.09
C ARG A 137 26.48 1.18 -17.63
N ALA A 138 27.48 0.36 -17.30
CA ALA A 138 28.79 0.85 -16.88
C ALA A 138 29.50 1.67 -17.97
N PHE A 139 29.27 1.35 -19.25
CA PHE A 139 29.77 2.13 -20.39
C PHE A 139 28.86 3.30 -20.80
N GLY A 140 27.82 3.63 -20.01
CA GLY A 140 26.93 4.76 -20.29
C GLY A 140 25.85 4.48 -21.34
N GLY A 141 25.59 3.21 -21.66
CA GLY A 141 24.57 2.84 -22.64
C GLY A 141 23.15 3.27 -22.26
N GLU A 142 22.83 3.34 -20.97
CA GLU A 142 21.55 3.89 -20.49
C GLU A 142 21.41 5.37 -20.84
N GLU A 143 22.48 6.16 -20.72
CA GLU A 143 22.48 7.58 -21.06
C GLU A 143 22.30 7.80 -22.56
N LEU A 144 22.91 6.93 -23.38
CA LEU A 144 22.73 6.95 -24.83
C LEU A 144 21.26 6.72 -25.23
N VAL A 145 20.61 5.72 -24.62
CA VAL A 145 19.19 5.42 -24.89
C VAL A 145 18.30 6.56 -24.40
N ARG A 146 18.61 7.12 -23.22
CA ARG A 146 17.91 8.30 -22.66
C ARG A 146 17.99 9.49 -23.61
N HIS A 147 19.19 9.93 -23.99
CA HIS A 147 19.38 11.04 -24.94
C HIS A 147 18.68 10.79 -26.28
N PHE A 148 18.74 9.55 -26.80
CA PHE A 148 18.03 9.20 -28.02
C PHE A 148 16.51 9.37 -27.87
N LEU A 149 15.93 8.93 -26.74
CA LEU A 149 14.50 9.07 -26.51
C LEU A 149 14.09 10.53 -26.21
N GLU A 150 14.91 11.29 -25.49
CA GLU A 150 14.65 12.69 -25.13
C GLU A 150 14.72 13.63 -26.34
N THR A 151 15.52 13.31 -27.36
CA THR A 151 15.62 14.10 -28.60
C THR A 151 14.46 13.88 -29.56
N LEU A 152 13.57 12.93 -29.29
CA LEU A 152 12.43 12.66 -30.16
C LEU A 152 11.34 13.73 -30.01
N PRO A 153 10.83 14.30 -31.13
CA PRO A 153 9.65 15.15 -31.07
C PRO A 153 8.42 14.33 -30.67
N GLY A 154 7.51 14.93 -29.90
CA GLY A 154 6.22 14.31 -29.53
C GLY A 154 6.06 13.83 -28.08
N GLY A 155 7.05 14.11 -27.22
CA GLY A 155 6.96 13.86 -25.78
C GLY A 155 6.77 12.39 -25.40
N PHE A 156 6.08 12.14 -24.28
CA PHE A 156 5.85 10.79 -23.78
C PHE A 156 5.29 9.81 -24.82
N TRP A 157 4.27 10.20 -25.60
CA TRP A 157 3.59 9.27 -26.51
C TRP A 157 4.48 8.80 -27.65
N SER A 158 5.37 9.65 -28.17
CA SER A 158 6.31 9.23 -29.22
C SER A 158 7.36 8.26 -28.66
N GLN A 159 7.92 8.57 -27.49
CA GLN A 159 8.84 7.68 -26.78
C GLN A 159 8.19 6.33 -26.48
N PHE A 160 6.97 6.35 -25.93
CA PHE A 160 6.21 5.17 -25.57
C PHE A 160 5.93 4.26 -26.78
N ILE A 161 5.46 4.82 -27.90
CA ILE A 161 5.16 4.03 -29.11
C ILE A 161 6.43 3.39 -29.67
N ILE A 162 7.54 4.12 -29.71
CA ILE A 162 8.82 3.59 -30.21
C ILE A 162 9.33 2.47 -29.31
N VAL A 163 9.29 2.67 -27.99
CA VAL A 163 9.62 1.63 -27.01
C VAL A 163 8.76 0.38 -27.21
N MET A 164 7.45 0.55 -27.34
CA MET A 164 6.53 -0.55 -27.56
C MET A 164 6.85 -1.28 -28.87
N ALA A 165 7.16 -0.57 -29.95
CA ALA A 165 7.56 -1.18 -31.21
C ALA A 165 8.89 -1.96 -31.09
N VAL A 166 9.88 -1.42 -30.39
CA VAL A 166 11.17 -2.09 -30.16
C VAL A 166 10.98 -3.37 -29.32
N ILE A 167 10.22 -3.28 -28.22
CA ILE A 167 9.90 -4.45 -27.38
C ILE A 167 9.12 -5.51 -28.19
N PHE A 168 8.18 -5.08 -29.02
CA PHE A 168 7.39 -5.98 -29.87
C PHE A 168 8.28 -6.76 -30.84
N ILE A 169 9.20 -6.08 -31.54
CA ILE A 169 10.14 -6.70 -32.48
C ILE A 169 11.12 -7.61 -31.73
N LEU A 170 11.63 -7.16 -30.58
CA LEU A 170 12.60 -7.93 -29.80
C LEU A 170 11.99 -9.21 -29.24
N GLY A 171 10.70 -9.18 -28.87
CA GLY A 171 9.96 -10.37 -28.40
C GLY A 171 9.78 -11.48 -29.44
N PHE A 172 10.10 -11.22 -30.72
CA PHE A 172 10.18 -12.31 -31.70
C PHE A 172 11.41 -13.19 -31.47
N PHE A 173 12.48 -12.66 -30.90
CA PHE A 173 13.76 -13.36 -30.79
C PHE A 173 14.14 -13.69 -29.34
N LEU A 174 13.75 -12.83 -28.39
CA LEU A 174 14.09 -12.97 -26.97
C LEU A 174 12.89 -13.45 -26.16
N ASP A 175 13.18 -14.17 -25.07
CA ASP A 175 12.17 -14.57 -24.09
C ASP A 175 11.66 -13.33 -23.31
N PHE A 176 10.42 -13.39 -22.81
CA PHE A 176 9.82 -12.32 -22.02
C PHE A 176 10.65 -12.01 -20.77
N ILE A 177 11.25 -13.04 -20.16
CA ILE A 177 12.08 -12.87 -18.96
C ILE A 177 13.33 -12.04 -19.31
N GLU A 178 13.93 -12.25 -20.47
CA GLU A 178 15.11 -11.51 -20.92
C GLU A 178 14.77 -10.04 -21.17
N ILE A 179 13.66 -9.77 -21.86
CA ILE A 179 13.18 -8.41 -22.08
C ILE A 179 12.87 -7.71 -20.75
N ALA A 180 12.23 -8.43 -19.81
CA ALA A 180 11.90 -7.89 -18.49
C ALA A 180 13.14 -7.55 -17.64
N VAL A 181 14.24 -8.30 -17.78
CA VAL A 181 15.48 -8.05 -17.01
C VAL A 181 16.41 -7.05 -17.69
N VAL A 182 16.40 -6.97 -19.03
CA VAL A 182 17.30 -6.10 -19.79
C VAL A 182 16.64 -4.78 -20.16
N VAL A 183 15.50 -4.82 -20.85
CA VAL A 183 14.92 -3.64 -21.50
C VAL A 183 14.09 -2.83 -20.52
N VAL A 184 13.24 -3.47 -19.71
CA VAL A 184 12.33 -2.77 -18.79
C VAL A 184 13.09 -1.87 -17.81
N PRO A 185 14.20 -2.30 -17.16
CA PRO A 185 14.92 -1.43 -16.23
C PRO A 185 15.60 -0.23 -16.91
N ILE A 186 15.91 -0.33 -18.21
CA ILE A 186 16.48 0.79 -18.97
C ILE A 186 15.37 1.79 -19.34
N VAL A 187 14.24 1.29 -19.81
CA VAL A 187 13.21 2.13 -20.43
C VAL A 187 12.18 2.67 -19.43
N ALA A 188 11.81 1.89 -18.42
CA ALA A 188 10.78 2.31 -17.46
C ALA A 188 11.15 3.58 -16.68
N PRO A 189 12.39 3.77 -16.18
CA PRO A 189 12.76 5.03 -15.53
C PRO A 189 12.70 6.23 -16.46
N ILE A 190 12.99 6.04 -17.76
CA ILE A 190 12.92 7.11 -18.76
C ILE A 190 11.46 7.52 -18.99
N LEU A 191 10.56 6.56 -19.19
CA LEU A 191 9.15 6.82 -19.45
C LEU A 191 8.38 7.33 -18.22
N LEU A 192 8.76 6.92 -17.01
CA LEU A 192 8.13 7.36 -15.76
C LEU A 192 8.73 8.66 -15.20
N ALA A 193 9.84 9.14 -15.76
CA ALA A 193 10.43 10.41 -15.36
C ALA A 193 9.67 11.63 -15.88
N ASP A 194 8.81 11.48 -16.89
CA ASP A 194 7.97 12.56 -17.42
C ASP A 194 6.63 12.64 -16.65
N PRO A 195 6.44 13.61 -15.74
CA PRO A 195 5.23 13.73 -14.93
C PRO A 195 4.01 14.14 -15.77
N ALA A 196 4.21 14.73 -16.95
CA ALA A 196 3.13 15.21 -17.82
C ALA A 196 2.36 14.07 -18.50
N ALA A 197 2.96 12.88 -18.58
CA ALA A 197 2.39 11.71 -19.25
C ALA A 197 1.13 11.14 -18.58
N ASN A 198 0.90 11.46 -17.31
CA ASN A 198 -0.26 11.02 -16.56
C ASN A 198 -0.38 9.46 -16.47
N VAL A 199 0.74 8.74 -16.41
CA VAL A 199 0.78 7.26 -16.39
C VAL A 199 1.34 6.69 -15.09
N THR A 200 0.84 5.51 -14.71
CA THR A 200 1.33 4.78 -13.54
C THR A 200 2.32 3.69 -13.96
N ALA A 201 3.22 3.30 -13.04
CA ALA A 201 4.12 2.16 -13.28
C ALA A 201 3.34 0.85 -13.52
N VAL A 202 2.18 0.69 -12.89
CA VAL A 202 1.29 -0.46 -13.08
C VAL A 202 0.75 -0.49 -14.50
N TRP A 203 0.24 0.64 -15.00
CA TRP A 203 -0.22 0.77 -16.37
C TRP A 203 0.88 0.46 -17.38
N LEU A 204 2.07 1.03 -17.19
CA LEU A 204 3.22 0.77 -18.06
C LEU A 204 3.59 -0.72 -18.06
N GLY A 205 3.62 -1.35 -16.89
CA GLY A 205 3.89 -2.79 -16.75
C GLY A 205 2.85 -3.66 -17.47
N VAL A 206 1.56 -3.31 -17.37
CA VAL A 206 0.49 -4.02 -18.08
C VAL A 206 0.59 -3.83 -19.59
N MET A 207 0.88 -2.62 -20.06
CA MET A 207 1.08 -2.36 -21.49
C MET A 207 2.27 -3.15 -22.05
N ILE A 208 3.40 -3.16 -21.34
CA ILE A 208 4.58 -3.96 -21.72
C ILE A 208 4.22 -5.45 -21.70
N GLY A 209 3.52 -5.93 -20.68
CA GLY A 209 3.08 -7.32 -20.57
C GLY A 209 2.16 -7.77 -21.71
N LEU A 210 1.14 -6.97 -22.05
CA LEU A 210 0.25 -7.23 -23.18
C LEU A 210 1.02 -7.22 -24.50
N ASN A 211 1.97 -6.30 -24.67
CA ASN A 211 2.79 -6.21 -25.86
C ASN A 211 3.71 -7.43 -26.03
N ILE A 212 4.42 -7.84 -24.98
CA ILE A 212 5.27 -9.04 -25.00
C ILE A 212 4.43 -10.29 -25.27
N GLN A 213 3.23 -10.41 -24.67
CA GLN A 213 2.32 -11.51 -24.95
C GLN A 213 1.87 -11.54 -26.43
N THR A 214 1.62 -10.37 -27.03
CA THR A 214 1.29 -10.25 -28.46
C THR A 214 2.46 -10.74 -29.32
N SER A 215 3.68 -10.33 -28.97
CA SER A 215 4.90 -10.73 -29.67
C SER A 215 5.11 -12.25 -29.63
N PHE A 216 4.85 -12.89 -28.49
CA PHE A 216 4.90 -14.35 -28.30
C PHE A 216 3.96 -15.16 -29.21
N LEU A 217 2.89 -14.52 -29.71
CA LEU A 217 1.93 -15.12 -30.65
C LEU A 217 2.22 -14.80 -32.12
N THR A 218 3.09 -13.83 -32.40
CA THR A 218 3.27 -13.29 -33.75
C THR A 218 4.38 -14.04 -34.50
N PRO A 219 4.14 -14.54 -35.74
CA PRO A 219 5.20 -15.09 -36.59
C PRO A 219 6.29 -14.05 -36.88
N PRO A 220 7.58 -14.44 -37.08
CA PRO A 220 8.05 -15.75 -37.54
C PRO A 220 8.40 -16.78 -36.45
N PHE A 221 8.62 -16.35 -35.20
CA PHE A 221 9.15 -17.20 -34.14
C PHE A 221 8.17 -17.55 -33.00
N GLY A 222 6.98 -16.93 -32.96
CA GLY A 222 6.01 -17.03 -31.85
C GLY A 222 6.04 -18.37 -31.11
N PHE A 223 6.69 -18.40 -29.93
CA PHE A 223 7.04 -19.63 -29.21
C PHE A 223 5.82 -20.51 -28.96
N ALA A 224 4.67 -19.90 -28.66
CA ALA A 224 3.41 -20.60 -28.48
C ALA A 224 2.98 -21.39 -29.73
N LEU A 225 3.22 -20.85 -30.93
CA LEU A 225 2.93 -21.53 -32.20
C LEU A 225 3.88 -22.71 -32.42
N PHE A 226 5.15 -22.60 -32.05
CA PHE A 226 6.07 -23.74 -32.14
C PHE A 226 5.75 -24.84 -31.13
N TYR A 227 5.34 -24.50 -29.91
CA TYR A 227 4.86 -25.48 -28.95
C TYR A 227 3.61 -26.19 -29.46
N LEU A 228 2.66 -25.46 -30.05
CA LEU A 228 1.50 -26.07 -30.69
C LEU A 228 1.91 -26.97 -31.86
N ARG A 229 2.92 -26.57 -32.64
CA ARG A 229 3.40 -27.38 -33.78
C ARG A 229 4.04 -28.68 -33.31
N GLY A 230 4.69 -28.68 -32.14
CA GLY A 230 5.29 -29.86 -31.53
C GLY A 230 4.27 -30.96 -31.17
N VAL A 231 3.03 -30.58 -30.86
CA VAL A 231 1.94 -31.52 -30.54
C VAL A 231 0.91 -31.69 -31.66
N ALA A 232 0.91 -30.81 -32.66
CA ALA A 232 -0.04 -30.84 -33.77
C ALA A 232 0.25 -31.99 -34.75
N PRO A 233 -0.78 -32.75 -35.18
CA PRO A 233 -0.62 -33.79 -36.18
C PRO A 233 -0.14 -33.20 -37.52
N ALA A 234 0.64 -33.97 -38.28
CA ALA A 234 1.29 -33.52 -39.52
C ALA A 234 0.31 -33.02 -40.62
N VAL A 235 -0.99 -33.30 -40.48
CA VAL A 235 -2.05 -32.79 -41.36
C VAL A 235 -2.25 -31.28 -41.26
N VAL A 236 -1.93 -30.67 -40.09
CA VAL A 236 -2.05 -29.23 -39.88
C VAL A 236 -0.76 -28.55 -40.33
N ARG A 237 -0.83 -27.72 -41.38
CA ARG A 237 0.35 -27.00 -41.87
C ARG A 237 0.64 -25.80 -40.98
N THR A 238 1.90 -25.41 -40.88
CA THR A 238 2.32 -24.21 -40.12
C THR A 238 1.60 -22.94 -40.58
N LEU A 239 1.31 -22.81 -41.88
CA LEU A 239 0.54 -21.69 -42.42
C LEU A 239 -0.92 -21.67 -41.92
N ASP A 240 -1.52 -22.84 -41.69
CA ASP A 240 -2.88 -22.93 -41.16
C ASP A 240 -2.90 -22.44 -39.70
N MET A 241 -1.84 -22.74 -38.94
CA MET A 241 -1.64 -22.23 -37.58
C MET A 241 -1.39 -20.71 -37.57
N TYR A 242 -0.57 -20.20 -38.47
CA TYR A 242 -0.29 -18.76 -38.59
C TYR A 242 -1.55 -17.98 -38.97
N LYS A 243 -2.37 -18.49 -39.88
CA LYS A 243 -3.67 -17.89 -40.20
C LYS A 243 -4.64 -17.98 -39.01
N GLY A 244 -4.61 -19.08 -38.28
CA GLY A 244 -5.45 -19.31 -37.10
C GLY A 244 -5.16 -18.35 -35.93
N VAL A 245 -3.93 -17.84 -35.80
CA VAL A 245 -3.58 -16.90 -34.71
C VAL A 245 -3.90 -15.44 -35.02
N ILE A 246 -4.08 -15.06 -36.30
CA ILE A 246 -4.35 -13.67 -36.71
C ILE A 246 -5.54 -13.05 -35.95
N PRO A 247 -6.70 -13.72 -35.79
CA PRO A 247 -7.81 -13.17 -35.00
C PRO A 247 -7.44 -12.91 -33.54
N PHE A 248 -6.60 -13.74 -32.94
CA PHE A 248 -6.14 -13.56 -31.57
C PHE A 248 -5.16 -12.39 -31.44
N ILE A 249 -4.26 -12.22 -32.41
CA ILE A 249 -3.37 -11.05 -32.48
C ILE A 249 -4.21 -9.77 -32.64
N ALA A 250 -5.23 -9.78 -33.50
CA ALA A 250 -6.12 -8.63 -33.67
C ALA A 250 -6.88 -8.29 -32.37
N LEU A 251 -7.39 -9.28 -31.64
CA LEU A 251 -8.01 -9.07 -30.33
C LEU A 251 -7.00 -8.53 -29.31
N GLN A 252 -5.75 -8.99 -29.33
CA GLN A 252 -4.71 -8.53 -28.44
C GLN A 252 -4.29 -7.09 -28.73
N LEU A 253 -4.17 -6.71 -30.01
CA LEU A 253 -3.91 -5.32 -30.43
C LEU A 253 -5.09 -4.41 -30.07
N LEU A 254 -6.33 -4.89 -30.20
CA LEU A 254 -7.51 -4.18 -29.73
C LEU A 254 -7.47 -3.97 -28.21
N ALA A 255 -7.13 -5.00 -27.44
CA ALA A 255 -6.97 -4.89 -25.99
C ALA A 255 -5.87 -3.89 -25.61
N LEU A 256 -4.72 -3.94 -26.31
CA LEU A 256 -3.62 -2.97 -26.13
C LEU A 256 -4.09 -1.54 -26.41
N ALA A 257 -4.90 -1.32 -27.45
CA ALA A 257 -5.47 -0.01 -27.75
C ALA A 257 -6.44 0.45 -26.65
N ILE A 258 -7.38 -0.40 -26.23
CA ILE A 258 -8.36 -0.08 -25.17
C ILE A 258 -7.63 0.30 -23.88
N VAL A 259 -6.68 -0.53 -23.44
CA VAL A 259 -5.90 -0.28 -22.22
C VAL A 259 -5.02 0.97 -22.37
N GLY A 260 -4.50 1.19 -23.58
CA GLY A 260 -3.74 2.39 -23.93
C GLY A 260 -4.56 3.68 -23.76
N TYR A 261 -5.82 3.68 -24.21
CA TYR A 261 -6.71 4.85 -24.13
C TYR A 261 -7.37 5.04 -22.77
N TYR A 262 -7.55 3.97 -21.99
CA TYR A 262 -8.24 4.00 -20.68
C TYR A 262 -7.34 3.46 -19.55
N PRO A 263 -6.34 4.25 -19.07
CA PRO A 263 -5.46 3.82 -17.98
C PRO A 263 -6.17 3.46 -16.67
N THR A 264 -7.32 4.10 -16.43
CA THR A 264 -8.17 3.88 -15.25
C THR A 264 -8.61 2.42 -15.11
N LEU A 265 -8.79 1.71 -16.23
CA LEU A 265 -9.16 0.30 -16.23
C LEU A 265 -8.10 -0.57 -15.54
N VAL A 266 -6.82 -0.22 -15.72
CA VAL A 266 -5.69 -0.95 -15.13
C VAL A 266 -5.50 -0.58 -13.67
N ASN A 267 -5.70 0.68 -13.31
CA ASN A 267 -5.42 1.18 -11.96
C ASN A 267 -6.55 0.85 -10.97
N TYR A 268 -7.79 0.75 -11.43
CA TYR A 268 -8.96 0.59 -10.56
C TYR A 268 -8.93 -0.72 -9.76
N LEU A 269 -8.71 -1.86 -10.42
CA LEU A 269 -8.77 -3.16 -9.74
C LEU A 269 -7.67 -3.30 -8.66
N PRO A 270 -6.39 -2.97 -8.93
CA PRO A 270 -5.36 -2.92 -7.91
C PRO A 270 -5.69 -1.98 -6.74
N ALA A 271 -6.19 -0.77 -7.03
CA ALA A 271 -6.58 0.18 -5.99
C ALA A 271 -7.70 -0.39 -5.10
N ARG A 272 -8.75 -0.96 -5.72
CA ARG A 272 -9.86 -1.59 -5.01
C ARG A 272 -9.41 -2.76 -4.13
N VAL A 273 -8.63 -3.69 -4.70
CA VAL A 273 -8.12 -4.85 -3.94
C VAL A 273 -7.24 -4.40 -2.79
N SER A 274 -6.39 -3.39 -2.99
CA SER A 274 -5.53 -2.86 -1.93
C SER A 274 -6.33 -2.20 -0.81
N LEU A 275 -7.32 -1.37 -1.15
CA LEU A 275 -8.09 -0.56 -0.18
C LEU A 275 -9.16 -1.36 0.56
N THR A 276 -9.64 -2.46 -0.03
CA THR A 276 -10.62 -3.37 0.62
C THR A 276 -9.95 -4.52 1.38
N SER A 277 -8.61 -4.64 1.31
CA SER A 277 -7.89 -5.71 2.01
C SER A 277 -7.77 -5.46 3.51
N GLN A 278 -7.52 -6.51 4.29
CA GLN A 278 -7.25 -6.39 5.74
C GLN A 278 -5.94 -5.65 6.04
N THR A 279 -5.07 -5.49 5.04
CA THR A 279 -3.81 -4.75 5.13
C THR A 279 -3.91 -3.37 4.47
N ALA A 280 -5.12 -2.84 4.33
CA ALA A 280 -5.34 -1.53 3.73
C ALA A 280 -4.65 -0.42 4.55
N PRO A 281 -4.12 0.63 3.89
CA PRO A 281 -3.55 1.78 4.59
C PRO A 281 -4.64 2.53 5.38
N PRO A 282 -4.29 3.14 6.52
CA PRO A 282 -5.25 3.93 7.29
C PRO A 282 -5.67 5.19 6.51
N PRO A 283 -6.89 5.71 6.73
CA PRO A 283 -7.44 6.86 6.03
C PRO A 283 -6.61 8.15 6.20
N VAL A 284 -5.87 8.32 7.30
CA VAL A 284 -4.91 9.43 7.52
C VAL A 284 -3.85 9.56 6.40
N ASN A 285 -3.60 8.50 5.62
CA ASN A 285 -2.58 8.49 4.58
C ASN A 285 -2.72 9.68 3.60
N PRO A 286 -1.67 10.52 3.44
CA PRO A 286 -1.71 11.70 2.57
C PRO A 286 -2.11 11.43 1.12
N ARG A 287 -1.85 10.21 0.61
CA ARG A 287 -2.20 9.83 -0.78
C ARG A 287 -3.70 9.66 -0.99
N LEU A 288 -4.47 9.34 0.06
CA LEU A 288 -5.91 9.12 -0.02
C LEU A 288 -6.69 10.43 0.12
N GLN A 289 -6.10 11.41 0.80
CA GLN A 289 -6.74 12.66 1.20
C GLN A 289 -7.43 13.42 0.06
N PRO A 290 -6.82 13.63 -1.12
CA PRO A 290 -7.47 14.41 -2.17
C PRO A 290 -8.80 13.80 -2.63
N CYS A 291 -8.82 12.48 -2.85
CA CYS A 291 -10.03 11.76 -3.23
C CYS A 291 -11.03 11.75 -2.07
N MET A 292 -10.58 11.41 -0.86
CA MET A 292 -11.46 11.39 0.30
C MET A 292 -12.11 12.76 0.56
N GLU A 293 -11.36 13.85 0.46
CA GLU A 293 -11.86 15.21 0.63
C GLU A 293 -12.93 15.55 -0.41
N GLU A 294 -12.69 15.26 -1.69
CA GLU A 294 -13.66 15.50 -2.76
C GLU A 294 -14.99 14.75 -2.51
N LEU A 295 -14.90 13.49 -2.10
CA LEU A 295 -16.04 12.64 -1.76
C LEU A 295 -16.78 13.11 -0.50
N LEU A 296 -16.03 13.49 0.54
CA LEU A 296 -16.59 14.01 1.78
C LEU A 296 -17.25 15.37 1.59
N PHE A 297 -16.69 16.26 0.78
CA PHE A 297 -17.28 17.58 0.51
C PHE A 297 -18.65 17.45 -0.16
N ALA A 298 -18.81 16.53 -1.10
CA ALA A 298 -20.12 16.21 -1.68
C ALA A 298 -21.09 15.62 -0.63
N THR A 299 -20.58 14.85 0.32
CA THR A 299 -21.37 14.30 1.43
C THR A 299 -21.84 15.39 2.39
N TYR A 300 -20.97 16.33 2.76
CA TYR A 300 -21.32 17.45 3.64
C TYR A 300 -22.34 18.40 3.02
N GLU A 301 -22.31 18.60 1.70
CA GLU A 301 -23.34 19.38 1.00
C GLU A 301 -24.72 18.72 1.09
N ARG A 302 -24.78 17.38 1.02
CA ARG A 302 -26.02 16.61 1.10
C ARG A 302 -26.54 16.49 2.54
N ASP A 303 -25.65 16.18 3.48
CA ASP A 303 -26.00 15.75 4.84
C ASP A 303 -25.74 16.85 5.90
N GLY A 304 -25.30 18.05 5.48
CA GLY A 304 -24.87 19.13 6.37
C GLY A 304 -25.94 19.63 7.34
N GLU A 305 -27.20 19.74 6.93
CA GLU A 305 -28.29 20.12 7.85
C GLU A 305 -28.51 19.09 8.96
N ARG A 306 -28.39 17.80 8.60
CA ARG A 306 -28.51 16.70 9.56
C ARG A 306 -27.38 16.78 10.59
N LEU A 307 -26.14 16.98 10.12
CA LEU A 307 -24.96 17.12 10.99
C LEU A 307 -25.08 18.31 11.94
N ARG A 308 -25.51 19.48 11.45
CA ARG A 308 -25.73 20.66 12.31
C ARG A 308 -26.82 20.42 13.34
N SER A 309 -27.92 19.79 12.94
CA SER A 309 -29.02 19.46 13.87
C SER A 309 -28.55 18.53 15.00
N ALA A 310 -27.71 17.55 14.68
CA ALA A 310 -27.14 16.64 15.68
C ALA A 310 -26.17 17.37 16.64
N MET A 311 -25.38 18.33 16.14
CA MET A 311 -24.52 19.18 16.98
C MET A 311 -25.34 20.05 17.93
N ASP A 312 -26.44 20.63 17.42
CA ASP A 312 -27.32 21.50 18.22
C ASP A 312 -28.09 20.72 19.28
N GLU A 313 -28.50 19.49 18.97
CA GLU A 313 -29.10 18.56 19.93
C GLU A 313 -28.12 18.27 21.07
N LEU A 314 -26.89 17.86 20.76
CA LEU A 314 -25.87 17.56 21.78
C LEU A 314 -25.48 18.79 22.61
N THR A 315 -25.43 19.98 21.99
CA THR A 315 -25.15 21.25 22.70
C THR A 315 -26.28 21.66 23.64
N SER A 316 -27.52 21.25 23.35
CA SER A 316 -28.68 21.56 24.18
C SER A 316 -28.84 20.66 25.41
N MET A 317 -28.06 19.58 25.49
CA MET A 317 -28.08 18.64 26.61
C MET A 317 -27.37 19.19 27.83
N ASP A 318 -27.74 18.68 29.00
CA ASP A 318 -27.07 19.00 30.25
C ASP A 318 -25.76 18.19 30.38
N LEU A 319 -24.64 18.83 30.03
CA LEU A 319 -23.29 18.25 30.12
C LEU A 319 -22.69 18.33 31.54
N THR A 320 -23.45 18.76 32.57
CA THR A 320 -22.92 18.87 33.94
C THR A 320 -22.60 17.54 34.60
N ALA A 321 -23.08 16.42 34.03
CA ALA A 321 -22.71 15.08 34.47
C ALA A 321 -21.25 14.70 34.11
N LEU A 322 -20.64 15.37 33.12
CA LEU A 322 -19.25 15.18 32.74
C LEU A 322 -18.28 15.88 33.70
N SER A 323 -17.05 15.38 33.77
CA SER A 323 -15.94 16.12 34.37
C SER A 323 -15.65 17.40 33.59
N GLU A 324 -14.93 18.35 34.21
CA GLU A 324 -14.55 19.60 33.55
C GLU A 324 -13.78 19.35 32.24
N ASP A 325 -12.77 18.48 32.29
CA ASP A 325 -11.95 18.09 31.14
C ASP A 325 -12.78 17.40 30.04
N ALA A 326 -13.69 16.49 30.41
CA ALA A 326 -14.51 15.78 29.44
C ALA A 326 -15.56 16.69 28.78
N ARG A 327 -16.08 17.67 29.53
CA ARG A 327 -16.98 18.68 28.99
C ARG A 327 -16.25 19.59 28.00
N GLU A 328 -15.07 20.10 28.37
CA GLU A 328 -14.23 20.93 27.48
C GLU A 328 -13.91 20.17 26.18
N ALA A 329 -13.52 18.89 26.27
CA ALA A 329 -13.26 18.06 25.09
C ALA A 329 -14.47 17.92 24.14
N VAL A 330 -15.68 17.77 24.68
CA VAL A 330 -16.92 17.71 23.88
C VAL A 330 -17.25 19.07 23.25
N GLU A 331 -17.13 20.15 24.02
CA GLU A 331 -17.38 21.52 23.56
C GLU A 331 -16.42 21.92 22.43
N ASP A 332 -15.12 21.67 22.59
CA ASP A 332 -14.08 21.92 21.59
C ASP A 332 -14.29 21.08 20.32
N SER A 333 -14.69 19.82 20.48
CA SER A 333 -15.02 18.93 19.35
C SER A 333 -16.21 19.49 18.56
N LEU A 334 -17.25 19.97 19.24
CA LEU A 334 -18.44 20.55 18.61
C LEU A 334 -18.13 21.90 17.93
N GLU A 335 -17.29 22.74 18.53
CA GLU A 335 -16.82 23.97 17.90
C GLU A 335 -16.02 23.67 16.62
N SER A 336 -15.08 22.72 16.72
CA SER A 336 -14.29 22.26 15.58
C SER A 336 -15.18 21.70 14.47
N ALA A 337 -16.17 20.88 14.81
CA ALA A 337 -17.14 20.32 13.86
C ALA A 337 -17.93 21.40 13.12
N ARG A 338 -18.34 22.48 13.81
CA ARG A 338 -19.03 23.63 13.20
C ARG A 338 -18.11 24.41 12.27
N SER A 339 -16.84 24.59 12.66
CA SER A 339 -15.86 25.34 11.88
C SER A 339 -15.56 24.67 10.52
N VAL A 340 -15.63 23.33 10.45
CA VAL A 340 -15.38 22.55 9.23
C VAL A 340 -16.19 23.05 8.03
N PHE A 341 -17.48 23.38 8.22
CA PHE A 341 -18.32 23.86 7.12
C PHE A 341 -17.85 25.19 6.52
N GLY A 342 -17.32 26.10 7.35
CA GLY A 342 -16.72 27.35 6.89
C GLY A 342 -15.39 27.11 6.17
N ILE A 343 -14.54 26.26 6.75
CA ILE A 343 -13.22 25.94 6.18
C ILE A 343 -13.36 25.23 4.83
N ILE A 344 -14.38 24.39 4.63
CA ILE A 344 -14.65 23.74 3.33
C ILE A 344 -14.86 24.79 2.23
N GLU A 345 -15.60 25.85 2.50
CA GLU A 345 -15.83 26.92 1.53
C GLU A 345 -14.53 27.69 1.24
N GLU A 346 -13.67 27.89 2.25
CA GLU A 346 -12.32 28.44 2.05
C GLU A 346 -11.44 27.52 1.18
N VAL A 347 -11.50 26.20 1.40
CA VAL A 347 -10.79 25.21 0.57
C VAL A 347 -11.27 25.27 -0.88
N LYS A 348 -12.60 25.26 -1.10
CA LYS A 348 -13.17 25.34 -2.46
C LYS A 348 -12.81 26.64 -3.16
N ALA A 349 -12.86 27.78 -2.46
CA ALA A 349 -12.47 29.07 -3.00
C ALA A 349 -10.99 29.10 -3.39
N ALA A 350 -10.10 28.66 -2.47
CA ALA A 350 -8.67 28.60 -2.74
C ALA A 350 -8.31 27.63 -3.88
N GLN A 351 -8.99 26.48 -3.95
CA GLN A 351 -8.82 25.53 -5.05
C GLN A 351 -9.28 26.13 -6.39
N ALA A 352 -10.45 26.78 -6.44
CA ALA A 352 -10.97 27.40 -7.65
C ALA A 352 -10.06 28.52 -8.16
N GLU A 353 -9.51 29.35 -7.26
CA GLU A 353 -8.54 30.39 -7.61
C GLU A 353 -7.23 29.81 -8.15
N ALA A 354 -6.70 28.77 -7.49
CA ALA A 354 -5.48 28.09 -7.94
C ALA A 354 -5.67 27.39 -9.30
N GLU A 355 -6.79 26.69 -9.49
CA GLU A 355 -7.12 26.01 -10.75
C GLU A 355 -7.33 27.00 -11.91
N ALA A 356 -8.03 28.10 -11.67
CA ALA A 356 -8.23 29.15 -12.66
C ALA A 356 -6.89 29.76 -13.11
N PHE A 357 -5.98 30.03 -12.17
CA PHE A 357 -4.64 30.53 -12.50
C PHE A 357 -3.76 29.46 -13.18
N ALA A 358 -3.93 28.19 -12.79
CA ALA A 358 -3.15 27.08 -13.32
C ALA A 358 -3.36 26.82 -14.82
N VAL A 359 -4.49 27.22 -15.41
CA VAL A 359 -4.76 27.02 -16.85
C VAL A 359 -3.71 27.73 -17.71
N ASP A 360 -3.52 29.03 -17.50
CA ASP A 360 -2.55 29.83 -18.26
C ASP A 360 -1.11 29.57 -17.81
N TYR A 361 -0.93 29.35 -16.50
CA TYR A 361 0.39 29.09 -15.91
C TYR A 361 0.98 27.76 -16.38
N ARG A 362 0.17 26.73 -16.67
CA ARG A 362 0.67 25.40 -17.07
C ARG A 362 1.49 25.43 -18.37
N LEU A 363 1.08 26.23 -19.34
CA LEU A 363 1.83 26.38 -20.60
C LEU A 363 3.17 27.06 -20.36
N LEU A 364 3.15 28.18 -19.63
CA LEU A 364 4.36 28.92 -19.25
C LEU A 364 5.32 28.04 -18.44
N HIS A 365 4.79 27.28 -17.49
CA HIS A 365 5.54 26.34 -16.67
C HIS A 365 6.21 25.27 -17.52
N ALA A 366 5.47 24.60 -18.42
CA ALA A 366 6.02 23.57 -19.28
C ALA A 366 7.18 24.11 -20.15
N ASP A 367 7.01 25.30 -20.74
CA ASP A 367 8.04 25.93 -21.57
C ASP A 367 9.29 26.28 -20.75
N VAL A 368 9.12 26.94 -19.60
CA VAL A 368 10.25 27.32 -18.73
C VAL A 368 10.92 26.09 -18.12
N SER A 369 10.17 25.07 -17.69
CA SER A 369 10.73 23.83 -17.17
C SER A 369 11.58 23.10 -18.23
N ASN A 370 11.17 23.14 -19.50
CA ASN A 370 11.97 22.59 -20.60
C ASN A 370 13.26 23.40 -20.82
N LEU A 371 13.19 24.73 -20.84
CA LEU A 371 14.37 25.59 -20.95
C LEU A 371 15.34 25.38 -19.77
N GLN A 372 14.82 25.30 -18.54
CA GLN A 372 15.61 25.02 -17.35
C GLN A 372 16.25 23.62 -17.38
N ARG A 373 15.55 22.61 -17.93
CA ARG A 373 16.13 21.27 -18.12
C ARG A 373 17.33 21.32 -19.07
N LEU A 374 17.23 22.05 -20.18
CA LEU A 374 18.34 22.25 -21.12
C LEU A 374 19.50 23.00 -20.46
N ILE A 375 19.21 24.06 -19.68
CA ILE A 375 20.23 24.79 -18.92
C ILE A 375 20.98 23.85 -17.96
N ARG A 376 20.25 23.03 -17.18
CA ARG A 376 20.86 22.06 -16.25
C ARG A 376 21.71 21.01 -16.96
N GLN A 377 21.30 20.55 -18.16
CA GLN A 377 22.11 19.64 -18.97
C GLN A 377 23.43 20.30 -19.40
N ILE A 378 23.37 21.53 -19.89
CA ILE A 378 24.57 22.31 -20.27
C ILE A 378 25.47 22.59 -19.06
N GLU A 379 24.89 22.94 -17.91
CA GLU A 379 25.65 23.13 -16.65
C GLU A 379 26.37 21.86 -16.23
N THR A 380 25.71 20.71 -16.34
CA THR A 380 26.34 19.41 -16.05
C THR A 380 27.50 19.10 -16.99
N GLU A 381 27.36 19.41 -18.29
CA GLU A 381 28.46 19.30 -19.26
C GLU A 381 29.61 20.27 -18.93
N LEU A 382 29.30 21.52 -18.59
CA LEU A 382 30.28 22.55 -18.22
C LEU A 382 31.07 22.13 -16.98
N GLU A 383 30.42 21.62 -15.94
CA GLU A 383 31.08 21.09 -14.75
C GLU A 383 32.02 19.92 -15.08
N GLY A 384 31.63 19.05 -16.03
CA GLY A 384 32.47 17.98 -16.54
C GLY A 384 33.73 18.51 -17.23
N LEU A 385 33.55 19.47 -18.13
CA LEU A 385 34.65 20.14 -18.82
C LEU A 385 35.54 20.95 -17.86
N GLU A 386 34.98 21.51 -16.78
CA GLU A 386 35.77 22.16 -15.73
C GLU A 386 36.68 21.21 -14.97
N ARG A 387 36.17 20.03 -14.63
CA ARG A 387 36.99 18.96 -14.04
C ARG A 387 38.10 18.54 -15.00
N ASP A 388 37.79 18.30 -16.27
CA ASP A 388 38.79 17.90 -17.27
C ASP A 388 39.85 18.98 -17.50
N ALA A 389 39.45 20.25 -17.57
CA ALA A 389 40.37 21.39 -17.68
C ALA A 389 41.32 21.45 -16.49
N SER A 390 40.80 21.24 -15.28
CA SER A 390 41.58 21.24 -14.04
C SER A 390 42.59 20.09 -14.01
N HIS A 391 42.18 18.88 -14.44
CA HIS A 391 43.07 17.72 -14.57
C HIS A 391 44.16 17.94 -15.63
N MET A 392 43.83 18.55 -16.78
CA MET A 392 44.82 18.88 -17.82
C MET A 392 45.79 19.98 -17.38
N ALA A 393 45.34 20.96 -16.60
CA ALA A 393 46.21 22.01 -16.06
C ALA A 393 47.26 21.44 -15.09
N ALA A 394 46.92 20.37 -14.37
CA ALA A 394 47.84 19.66 -13.48
C ALA A 394 48.82 18.71 -14.20
N ASN A 395 48.62 18.42 -15.50
CA ASN A 395 49.46 17.51 -16.27
C ASN A 395 50.53 18.28 -17.09
N PRO A 396 51.85 18.11 -16.80
CA PRO A 396 52.93 18.83 -17.48
C PRO A 396 53.06 18.53 -18.98
N ASN A 397 52.53 17.39 -19.46
CA ASN A 397 52.64 16.93 -20.85
C ASN A 397 51.37 17.19 -21.68
N ALA A 398 50.40 17.93 -21.16
CA ALA A 398 49.17 18.23 -21.88
C ALA A 398 49.41 19.19 -23.07
N SER A 399 48.98 18.80 -24.26
CA SER A 399 49.10 19.60 -25.50
C SER A 399 48.30 20.90 -25.42
N ASP A 400 48.90 22.02 -25.81
CA ASP A 400 48.21 23.33 -25.86
C ASP A 400 47.02 23.35 -26.81
N ALA A 401 47.04 22.53 -27.86
CA ALA A 401 45.90 22.37 -28.77
C ALA A 401 44.69 21.69 -28.10
N ALA A 402 44.93 20.77 -27.15
CA ALA A 402 43.86 20.14 -26.38
C ALA A 402 43.23 21.12 -25.38
N LYS A 403 44.05 21.95 -24.73
CA LYS A 403 43.58 23.02 -23.82
C LYS A 403 42.74 24.06 -24.57
N ALA A 404 43.18 24.46 -25.77
CA ALA A 404 42.44 25.39 -26.62
C ALA A 404 41.06 24.84 -27.02
N ARG A 405 40.99 23.59 -27.50
CA ARG A 405 39.70 22.94 -27.85
C ARG A 405 38.72 22.88 -26.69
N LEU A 406 39.22 22.61 -25.49
CA LEU A 406 38.39 22.50 -24.29
C LEU A 406 37.85 23.89 -23.89
N ALA A 407 38.68 24.93 -23.96
CA ALA A 407 38.26 26.31 -23.76
C ALA A 407 37.21 26.75 -24.81
N ASP A 408 37.41 26.40 -26.09
CA ASP A 408 36.47 26.72 -27.17
C ASP A 408 35.10 26.04 -26.95
N ARG A 409 35.10 24.76 -26.53
CA ARG A 409 33.85 24.05 -26.23
C ARG A 409 33.11 24.65 -25.04
N LYS A 410 33.83 25.04 -23.98
CA LYS A 410 33.22 25.74 -22.84
C LYS A 410 32.59 27.06 -23.26
N ALA A 411 33.33 27.89 -24.00
CA ALA A 411 32.82 29.17 -24.48
C ALA A 411 31.57 29.00 -25.36
N LEU A 412 31.53 27.95 -26.20
CA LEU A 412 30.36 27.61 -27.00
C LEU A 412 29.15 27.25 -26.13
N LEU A 413 29.34 26.36 -25.15
CA LEU A 413 28.28 25.95 -24.22
C LEU A 413 27.81 27.10 -23.32
N GLU A 414 28.70 27.98 -22.87
CA GLU A 414 28.33 29.19 -22.11
C GLU A 414 27.48 30.15 -22.95
N ASN A 415 27.84 30.35 -24.21
CA ASN A 415 27.04 31.16 -25.13
C ASN A 415 25.66 30.53 -25.39
N GLU A 416 25.61 29.20 -25.56
CA GLU A 416 24.37 28.46 -25.72
C GLU A 416 23.48 28.58 -24.47
N ARG A 417 24.05 28.40 -23.27
CA ARG A 417 23.36 28.60 -21.99
C ARG A 417 22.75 30.00 -21.89
N GLN A 418 23.54 31.04 -22.17
CA GLN A 418 23.06 32.43 -22.14
C GLN A 418 21.94 32.67 -23.17
N SER A 419 22.03 32.05 -24.34
CA SER A 419 20.99 32.17 -25.37
C SER A 419 19.67 31.51 -24.98
N ILE A 420 19.72 30.42 -24.22
CA ILE A 420 18.54 29.71 -23.69
C ILE A 420 17.96 30.46 -22.50
N GLU A 421 18.81 30.96 -21.61
CA GLU A 421 18.41 31.78 -20.47
C GLU A 421 17.67 33.05 -20.91
N ALA A 422 18.12 33.67 -22.01
CA ALA A 422 17.44 34.82 -22.61
C ALA A 422 16.06 34.50 -23.22
N GLN A 423 15.71 33.23 -23.42
CA GLN A 423 14.38 32.80 -23.90
C GLN A 423 13.36 32.69 -22.76
N ILE A 424 13.80 32.73 -21.50
CA ILE A 424 12.89 32.69 -20.36
C ILE A 424 12.04 33.98 -20.34
N PRO A 425 10.70 33.88 -20.33
CA PRO A 425 9.84 35.05 -20.30
C PRO A 425 10.05 35.91 -19.04
N ALA A 426 10.06 37.24 -19.20
CA ALA A 426 10.32 38.17 -18.09
C ALA A 426 9.22 38.15 -17.00
N ASP A 427 8.01 37.67 -17.33
CA ASP A 427 6.89 37.52 -16.41
C ASP A 427 6.91 36.18 -15.63
N TRP A 428 7.89 35.31 -15.88
CA TRP A 428 8.02 34.00 -15.21
C TRP A 428 8.07 34.13 -13.69
N ASP A 429 9.01 34.90 -13.15
CA ASP A 429 9.24 34.97 -11.69
C ASP A 429 8.01 35.50 -10.95
N GLU A 430 7.33 36.49 -11.53
CA GLU A 430 6.10 37.07 -10.98
C GLU A 430 4.97 36.04 -10.97
N LYS A 431 4.73 35.36 -12.10
CA LYS A 431 3.66 34.36 -12.22
C LYS A 431 3.94 33.10 -11.40
N HIS A 432 5.19 32.65 -11.36
CA HIS A 432 5.62 31.51 -10.54
C HIS A 432 5.37 31.80 -9.05
N LYS A 433 5.78 32.98 -8.58
CA LYS A 433 5.53 33.41 -7.20
C LYS A 433 4.04 33.54 -6.90
N ALA A 434 3.24 34.07 -7.82
CA ALA A 434 1.79 34.14 -7.67
C ALA A 434 1.15 32.75 -7.54
N TYR A 435 1.53 31.80 -8.41
CA TYR A 435 1.07 30.41 -8.31
C TYR A 435 1.44 29.77 -6.97
N LEU A 436 2.69 29.93 -6.51
CA LEU A 436 3.13 29.39 -5.22
C LEU A 436 2.34 29.96 -4.03
N GLN A 437 1.91 31.22 -4.11
CA GLN A 437 1.06 31.82 -3.07
C GLN A 437 -0.34 31.21 -3.07
N LEU A 438 -0.94 31.00 -4.24
CA LEU A 438 -2.26 30.37 -4.40
C LEU A 438 -2.23 28.89 -3.96
N ALA A 439 -1.28 28.12 -4.48
CA ALA A 439 -1.08 26.71 -4.09
C ALA A 439 -0.75 26.57 -2.59
N GLY A 440 0.01 27.53 -2.02
CA GLY A 440 0.29 27.60 -0.59
C GLY A 440 -0.93 27.99 0.25
N ALA A 441 -1.86 28.78 -0.28
CA ALA A 441 -3.13 29.09 0.37
C ALA A 441 -4.06 27.86 0.37
N GLU A 442 -4.21 27.17 -0.78
CA GLU A 442 -4.99 25.93 -0.89
C GLU A 442 -4.48 24.86 0.09
N ASN A 443 -3.17 24.62 0.12
CA ASN A 443 -2.59 23.63 1.03
C ASN A 443 -2.82 23.98 2.51
N ARG A 444 -2.77 25.27 2.87
CA ARG A 444 -3.06 25.71 4.24
C ARG A 444 -4.52 25.50 4.61
N ALA A 445 -5.45 25.85 3.73
CA ALA A 445 -6.89 25.62 3.93
C ALA A 445 -7.19 24.12 4.09
N ARG A 446 -6.60 23.25 3.24
CA ARG A 446 -6.76 21.79 3.37
C ARG A 446 -6.18 21.26 4.68
N MET A 447 -5.04 21.76 5.14
CA MET A 447 -4.47 21.38 6.44
C MET A 447 -5.36 21.82 7.60
N GLN A 448 -5.94 23.02 7.53
CA GLN A 448 -6.89 23.51 8.54
C GLN A 448 -8.15 22.63 8.56
N TYR A 449 -8.70 22.29 7.40
CA TYR A 449 -9.83 21.36 7.29
C TYR A 449 -9.51 20.02 7.95
N ARG A 450 -8.36 19.43 7.63
CA ARG A 450 -7.94 18.12 8.17
C ARG A 450 -7.83 18.16 9.69
N ARG A 451 -7.24 19.22 10.25
CA ARG A 451 -7.14 19.39 11.71
C ARG A 451 -8.52 19.54 12.33
N ALA A 452 -9.34 20.47 11.83
CA ALA A 452 -10.68 20.68 12.36
C ALA A 452 -11.56 19.42 12.28
N ALA A 453 -11.42 18.60 11.22
CA ALA A 453 -12.10 17.32 11.11
C ALA A 453 -11.59 16.29 12.14
N ASP A 454 -10.27 16.18 12.31
CA ASP A 454 -9.66 15.29 13.31
C ASP A 454 -10.07 15.71 14.74
N ASP A 455 -9.94 17.00 15.06
CA ASP A 455 -10.29 17.63 16.34
C ASP A 455 -11.79 17.49 16.66
N SER A 456 -12.66 17.50 15.63
CA SER A 456 -14.11 17.33 15.82
C SER A 456 -14.55 15.93 16.26
N TYR A 457 -13.67 14.94 16.14
CA TYR A 457 -13.95 13.55 16.48
C TYR A 457 -13.14 13.07 17.70
N GLU A 458 -11.91 13.56 17.88
CA GLU A 458 -10.99 13.10 18.93
C GLU A 458 -11.59 13.21 20.32
N GLY A 459 -12.07 14.39 20.73
CA GLY A 459 -12.65 14.57 22.07
C GLY A 459 -13.91 13.74 22.32
N ILE A 460 -14.78 13.60 21.30
CA ILE A 460 -15.97 12.73 21.40
C ILE A 460 -15.57 11.26 21.59
N ALA A 461 -14.59 10.79 20.82
CA ALA A 461 -14.10 9.41 20.91
C ALA A 461 -13.42 9.12 22.24
N GLU A 462 -12.62 10.07 22.75
CA GLU A 462 -12.00 9.97 24.07
C GLU A 462 -13.04 9.89 25.19
N VAL A 463 -14.02 10.79 25.21
CA VAL A 463 -15.07 10.80 26.24
C VAL A 463 -15.91 9.54 26.19
N ARG A 464 -16.32 9.07 24.99
CA ARG A 464 -17.00 7.78 24.84
C ARG A 464 -16.21 6.64 25.46
N LEU A 465 -14.90 6.63 25.25
CA LEU A 465 -14.02 5.58 25.73
C LEU A 465 -13.86 5.64 27.26
N LEU A 466 -13.78 6.85 27.84
CA LEU A 466 -13.81 7.05 29.30
C LEU A 466 -15.10 6.49 29.93
N LEU A 467 -16.25 6.78 29.32
CA LEU A 467 -17.57 6.32 29.78
C LEU A 467 -17.72 4.80 29.64
N ALA A 468 -17.25 4.21 28.53
CA ALA A 468 -17.27 2.77 28.32
C ALA A 468 -16.44 2.00 29.37
N GLN A 469 -15.45 2.65 29.99
CA GLN A 469 -14.60 2.08 31.03
C GLN A 469 -15.17 2.25 32.46
N ALA A 470 -16.37 2.81 32.64
CA ALA A 470 -16.98 3.08 33.95
C ALA A 470 -17.05 1.84 34.87
N ASP A 471 -17.52 0.71 34.36
CA ASP A 471 -17.59 -0.53 35.14
C ASP A 471 -16.20 -1.08 35.48
N THR A 472 -15.22 -0.87 34.59
CA THR A 472 -13.86 -1.38 34.78
C THR A 472 -13.14 -0.59 35.87
N ILE A 473 -13.30 0.74 35.90
CA ILE A 473 -12.72 1.56 36.96
C ILE A 473 -13.38 1.26 38.32
N ALA A 474 -14.69 0.98 38.34
CA ALA A 474 -15.41 0.55 39.53
C ALA A 474 -14.90 -0.80 40.07
N ALA A 475 -14.58 -1.74 39.17
CA ALA A 475 -14.11 -3.07 39.51
C ALA A 475 -12.68 -3.12 40.11
N ILE A 476 -11.88 -2.08 39.94
CA ILE A 476 -10.50 -2.01 40.49
C ILE A 476 -10.49 -1.71 41.99
N ARG A 477 -11.56 -1.11 42.55
CA ARG A 477 -11.66 -0.78 43.98
C ARG A 477 -11.26 -1.92 44.93
N PRO A 478 -11.82 -3.15 44.85
CA PRO A 478 -11.43 -4.24 45.73
C PRO A 478 -9.95 -4.63 45.62
N GLU A 479 -9.32 -4.41 44.46
CA GLU A 479 -7.89 -4.69 44.26
C GLU A 479 -7.03 -3.67 45.00
N ILE A 480 -7.43 -2.39 45.02
CA ILE A 480 -6.76 -1.34 45.80
C ILE A 480 -6.96 -1.59 47.31
N GLU A 481 -8.18 -1.95 47.72
CA GLU A 481 -8.49 -2.28 49.12
C GLU A 481 -7.67 -3.49 49.63
N ALA A 482 -7.42 -4.47 48.76
CA ALA A 482 -6.59 -5.64 49.06
C ALA A 482 -5.09 -5.31 49.28
N LEU A 483 -4.62 -4.13 48.86
CA LEU A 483 -3.24 -3.69 49.11
C LEU A 483 -3.01 -3.30 50.57
N ARG A 484 -4.04 -2.84 51.29
CA ARG A 484 -3.92 -2.39 52.68
C ARG A 484 -3.37 -3.47 53.63
N PRO A 485 -3.93 -4.69 53.68
CA PRO A 485 -3.36 -5.75 54.52
C PRO A 485 -1.94 -6.16 54.09
N LEU A 486 -1.57 -5.97 52.83
CA LEU A 486 -0.20 -6.23 52.34
C LEU A 486 0.77 -5.14 52.81
N VAL A 487 0.40 -3.87 52.73
CA VAL A 487 1.22 -2.75 53.25
C VAL A 487 1.48 -2.91 54.75
N ASP A 488 0.47 -3.38 55.50
CA ASP A 488 0.58 -3.51 56.96
C ASP A 488 1.45 -4.70 57.39
N ASN A 489 1.46 -5.80 56.62
CA ASN A 489 2.00 -7.09 57.08
C ASN A 489 3.15 -7.69 56.24
N ALA A 490 3.30 -7.29 54.97
CA ALA A 490 4.30 -7.85 54.06
C ALA A 490 5.60 -7.01 54.01
N GLY A 491 6.64 -7.55 53.38
CA GLY A 491 7.90 -6.83 53.16
C GLY A 491 7.82 -5.86 51.98
N GLY A 492 8.60 -4.76 52.00
CA GLY A 492 8.51 -3.70 50.98
C GLY A 492 8.62 -4.18 49.53
N ALA A 493 9.44 -5.21 49.24
CA ALA A 493 9.57 -5.77 47.89
C ALA A 493 8.27 -6.44 47.38
N GLU A 494 7.53 -7.13 48.26
CA GLU A 494 6.27 -7.79 47.92
C GLU A 494 5.15 -6.77 47.70
N VAL A 495 5.12 -5.75 48.55
CA VAL A 495 4.19 -4.62 48.44
C VAL A 495 4.43 -3.83 47.15
N GLN A 496 5.69 -3.59 46.77
CA GLN A 496 6.00 -2.88 45.53
C GLN A 496 5.52 -3.62 44.29
N GLU A 497 5.63 -4.95 44.25
CA GLU A 497 5.17 -5.74 43.11
C GLU A 497 3.63 -5.79 43.05
N ALA A 498 2.96 -5.91 44.21
CA ALA A 498 1.50 -5.86 44.28
C ALA A 498 0.94 -4.52 43.80
N ILE A 499 1.51 -3.40 44.25
CA ILE A 499 1.09 -2.05 43.80
C ILE A 499 1.37 -1.89 42.30
N LYS A 500 2.52 -2.39 41.80
CA LYS A 500 2.88 -2.31 40.39
C LYS A 500 1.87 -3.05 39.49
N LEU A 501 1.36 -4.20 39.92
CA LEU A 501 0.36 -4.95 39.15
C LEU A 501 -0.96 -4.17 39.02
N VAL A 502 -1.38 -3.50 40.09
CA VAL A 502 -2.56 -2.61 40.04
C VAL A 502 -2.29 -1.34 39.20
N GLU A 503 -1.08 -0.76 39.28
CA GLU A 503 -0.65 0.34 38.40
C GLU A 503 -0.69 -0.06 36.91
N GLU A 504 -0.27 -1.27 36.56
CA GLU A 504 -0.28 -1.75 35.17
C GLU A 504 -1.71 -1.89 34.63
N ARG A 505 -2.66 -2.34 35.45
CA ARG A 505 -4.08 -2.42 35.07
C ARG A 505 -4.71 -1.03 34.94
N LEU A 506 -4.43 -0.13 35.88
CA LEU A 506 -4.87 1.28 35.78
C LEU A 506 -4.20 2.01 34.61
N GLY A 507 -2.98 1.62 34.24
CA GLY A 507 -2.27 2.17 33.09
C GLY A 507 -2.88 1.80 31.74
N ALA A 508 -3.77 0.80 31.70
CA ALA A 508 -4.54 0.43 30.53
C ALA A 508 -5.91 1.14 30.47
N LEU A 509 -6.26 1.94 31.49
CA LEU A 509 -7.48 2.74 31.52
C LEU A 509 -7.17 4.20 31.18
N ASP A 510 -8.00 4.79 30.34
CA ASP A 510 -7.86 6.17 29.92
C ASP A 510 -8.40 7.11 31.00
N GLY A 511 -7.71 8.23 31.19
CA GLY A 511 -8.01 9.20 32.25
C GLY A 511 -7.79 8.70 33.68
N ALA A 512 -7.26 7.48 33.92
CA ALA A 512 -7.06 6.94 35.27
C ALA A 512 -5.80 7.47 36.00
N GLY A 513 -5.23 8.59 35.51
CA GLY A 513 -3.99 9.20 36.03
C GLY A 513 -4.08 9.60 37.49
N ASP A 514 -5.23 10.16 37.90
CA ASP A 514 -5.46 10.62 39.28
C ASP A 514 -5.62 9.47 40.27
N VAL A 515 -6.10 8.32 39.81
CA VAL A 515 -6.16 7.09 40.62
C VAL A 515 -4.78 6.43 40.73
N ARG A 516 -4.03 6.42 39.62
CA ARG A 516 -2.72 5.76 39.51
C ARG A 516 -1.58 6.55 40.18
N SER A 517 -1.62 7.87 40.14
CA SER A 517 -0.55 8.74 40.65
C SER A 517 -0.26 8.53 42.14
N PRO A 518 -1.28 8.49 43.04
CA PRO A 518 -1.07 8.17 44.46
C PRO A 518 -0.51 6.76 44.67
N LEU A 519 -0.92 5.75 43.89
CA LEU A 519 -0.36 4.39 43.96
C LEU A 519 1.13 4.37 43.59
N SER A 520 1.53 5.13 42.57
CA SER A 520 2.94 5.27 42.21
C SER A 520 3.78 5.90 43.31
N LYS A 521 3.22 6.85 44.05
CA LYS A 521 3.86 7.43 45.24
C LYS A 521 3.90 6.40 46.38
N ALA A 522 2.82 5.64 46.61
CA ALA A 522 2.76 4.59 47.65
C ALA A 522 3.81 3.50 47.41
N ARG A 523 3.99 3.09 46.15
CA ARG A 523 5.06 2.16 45.75
C ARG A 523 6.45 2.69 46.08
N ARG A 524 6.70 4.00 45.89
CA ARG A 524 7.98 4.65 46.23
C ARG A 524 8.20 4.74 47.74
N ALA A 525 7.14 4.94 48.53
CA ALA A 525 7.18 4.97 49.99
C ALA A 525 7.49 3.60 50.64
N MET A 526 7.29 2.50 49.90
CA MET A 526 7.57 1.13 50.33
C MET A 526 8.88 0.56 49.77
N LYS A 527 9.91 1.40 49.65
CA LYS A 527 11.22 0.96 49.15
C LYS A 527 11.89 -0.02 50.13
N PRO A 528 12.51 -1.12 49.66
CA PRO A 528 13.22 -2.05 50.54
C PRO A 528 14.28 -1.33 51.38
N GLY A 529 14.15 -1.37 52.71
CA GLY A 529 15.04 -0.70 53.66
C GLY A 529 14.62 0.72 54.10
N GLN A 530 13.59 1.31 53.48
CA GLN A 530 12.97 2.58 53.86
C GLN A 530 11.45 2.46 53.68
N GLU A 531 10.78 1.74 54.60
CA GLU A 531 9.34 1.44 54.54
C GLU A 531 8.54 2.48 55.35
N ASN A 532 7.91 3.44 54.68
CA ASN A 532 7.00 4.38 55.32
C ASN A 532 5.54 3.93 55.14
N ARG A 533 5.07 3.07 56.04
CA ARG A 533 3.73 2.45 55.96
C ARG A 533 2.59 3.44 56.18
N GLU A 534 2.81 4.46 57.01
CA GLU A 534 1.82 5.49 57.28
C GLU A 534 1.58 6.36 56.04
N GLU A 535 2.66 6.77 55.37
CA GLU A 535 2.59 7.48 54.08
C GLU A 535 1.98 6.60 52.98
N ALA A 536 2.37 5.32 52.90
CA ALA A 536 1.82 4.39 51.92
C ALA A 536 0.31 4.19 52.10
N ASN A 537 -0.17 4.00 53.33
CA ASN A 537 -1.61 3.87 53.62
C ASN A 537 -2.39 5.15 53.34
N ALA A 538 -1.83 6.33 53.65
CA ALA A 538 -2.46 7.61 53.32
C ALA A 538 -2.62 7.80 51.79
N LEU A 539 -1.62 7.37 51.01
CA LEU A 539 -1.67 7.43 49.55
C LEU A 539 -2.61 6.37 48.94
N LEU A 540 -2.79 5.22 49.61
CA LEU A 540 -3.85 4.26 49.25
C LEU A 540 -5.25 4.86 49.47
N ASP A 541 -5.45 5.54 50.61
CA ASP A 541 -6.73 6.22 50.90
C ASP A 541 -6.99 7.37 49.90
N GLU A 542 -5.96 8.12 49.47
CA GLU A 542 -6.05 9.12 48.40
C GLU A 542 -6.44 8.48 47.05
N SER A 543 -5.83 7.35 46.69
CA SER A 543 -6.19 6.59 45.47
C SER A 543 -7.63 6.07 45.51
N LEU A 544 -8.08 5.54 46.65
CA LEU A 544 -9.46 5.06 46.83
C LEU A 544 -10.48 6.20 46.75
N ALA A 545 -10.14 7.38 47.27
CA ALA A 545 -10.99 8.56 47.15
C ALA A 545 -11.09 9.04 45.69
N ALA A 546 -9.96 9.12 44.98
CA ALA A 546 -9.93 9.47 43.55
C ALA A 546 -10.71 8.45 42.70
N GLN A 547 -10.55 7.15 42.99
CA GLN A 547 -11.26 6.08 42.30
C GLN A 547 -12.78 6.17 42.50
N ALA A 548 -13.23 6.50 43.72
CA ALA A 548 -14.65 6.64 44.02
C ALA A 548 -15.28 7.81 43.24
N ILE A 549 -14.58 8.95 43.19
CA ILE A 549 -15.01 10.12 42.41
C ILE A 549 -15.09 9.75 40.92
N GLU A 550 -14.03 9.14 40.37
CA GLU A 550 -13.96 8.71 38.97
C GLU A 550 -15.05 7.72 38.59
N ALA A 551 -15.30 6.71 39.41
CA ALA A 551 -16.32 5.70 39.15
C ALA A 551 -17.73 6.28 39.21
N GLU A 552 -17.99 7.20 40.14
CA GLU A 552 -19.31 7.81 40.33
C GLU A 552 -19.68 8.72 39.15
N TRP A 553 -18.80 9.65 38.76
CA TRP A 553 -19.12 10.57 37.66
C TRP A 553 -19.20 9.84 36.33
N ARG A 554 -18.29 8.89 36.04
CA ARG A 554 -18.34 8.12 34.78
C ARG A 554 -19.62 7.29 34.65
N SER A 555 -20.07 6.67 35.75
CA SER A 555 -21.33 5.90 35.77
C SER A 555 -22.55 6.80 35.56
N ASN A 556 -22.60 7.94 36.25
CA ASN A 556 -23.69 8.90 36.11
C ASN A 556 -23.72 9.51 34.70
N ALA A 557 -22.57 9.88 34.15
CA ALA A 557 -22.45 10.42 32.80
C ALA A 557 -22.80 9.38 31.72
N ALA A 558 -22.36 8.13 31.87
CA ALA A 558 -22.71 7.05 30.95
C ALA A 558 -24.24 6.82 30.90
N ALA A 559 -24.92 6.94 32.04
CA ALA A 559 -26.38 6.82 32.09
C ALA A 559 -27.12 8.07 31.58
N ALA A 560 -26.52 9.26 31.68
CA ALA A 560 -27.18 10.52 31.34
C ALA A 560 -27.03 10.93 29.87
N ILE A 561 -25.87 10.66 29.26
CA ILE A 561 -25.52 11.15 27.90
C ILE A 561 -24.81 10.12 27.03
N GLY A 562 -24.57 8.90 27.52
CA GLY A 562 -23.78 7.89 26.82
C GLY A 562 -24.43 7.43 25.50
N GLU A 563 -25.74 7.24 25.48
CA GLU A 563 -26.46 6.80 24.27
C GLU A 563 -26.44 7.88 23.16
N GLU A 564 -26.55 9.15 23.56
CA GLU A 564 -26.53 10.29 22.65
C GLU A 564 -25.13 10.55 22.09
N LEU A 565 -24.08 10.45 22.91
CA LEU A 565 -22.69 10.49 22.44
C LEU A 565 -22.39 9.33 21.48
N ASP A 566 -22.91 8.15 21.77
CA ASP A 566 -22.78 6.98 20.91
C ASP A 566 -23.46 7.17 19.55
N SER A 567 -24.67 7.74 19.56
CA SER A 567 -25.45 8.07 18.36
C SER A 567 -24.77 9.16 17.53
N TYR A 568 -24.28 10.22 18.18
CA TYR A 568 -23.55 11.31 17.53
C TYR A 568 -22.25 10.80 16.89
N GLU A 569 -21.44 10.06 17.65
CA GLU A 569 -20.19 9.48 17.15
C GLU A 569 -20.44 8.56 15.95
N ALA A 570 -21.44 7.67 16.02
CA ALA A 570 -21.79 6.80 14.90
C ALA A 570 -22.19 7.57 13.64
N MET A 571 -22.78 8.76 13.80
CA MET A 571 -23.16 9.62 12.69
C MET A 571 -21.96 10.36 12.06
N ILE A 572 -20.98 10.78 12.87
CA ILE A 572 -19.79 11.51 12.38
C ILE A 572 -18.64 10.59 11.98
N ARG A 573 -18.64 9.33 12.41
CA ARG A 573 -17.58 8.33 12.18
C ARG A 573 -17.13 8.20 10.73
N ASP A 574 -18.08 8.06 9.82
CA ASP A 574 -17.80 7.85 8.38
C ASP A 574 -17.67 9.17 7.59
N SER A 575 -17.72 10.31 8.28
CA SER A 575 -17.59 11.64 7.68
C SER A 575 -16.44 12.44 8.33
N LEU A 576 -16.73 13.27 9.34
CA LEU A 576 -15.75 14.07 10.07
C LEU A 576 -14.67 13.20 10.72
N GLY A 577 -15.06 12.07 11.30
CA GLY A 577 -14.18 11.10 11.96
C GLY A 577 -13.47 10.11 11.04
N LEU A 578 -13.69 10.18 9.71
CA LEU A 578 -13.24 9.14 8.78
C LEU A 578 -11.72 8.94 8.82
N ARG A 579 -10.98 10.04 9.01
CA ARG A 579 -9.52 10.04 9.10
C ARG A 579 -9.00 9.25 10.29
N GLN A 580 -9.68 9.30 11.43
CA GLN A 580 -9.30 8.64 12.68
C GLN A 580 -9.67 7.14 12.71
N GLN A 581 -10.35 6.64 11.69
CA GLN A 581 -10.71 5.22 11.62
C GLN A 581 -9.50 4.36 11.29
N PRO A 582 -9.44 3.10 11.77
CA PRO A 582 -8.33 2.20 11.45
C PRO A 582 -8.28 1.83 9.96
N ARG A 583 -9.43 1.85 9.27
CA ARG A 583 -9.59 1.51 7.85
C ARG A 583 -10.81 2.20 7.26
N LEU A 584 -10.82 2.35 5.93
CA LEU A 584 -12.00 2.79 5.20
C LEU A 584 -13.11 1.72 5.26
N GLY A 585 -14.36 2.17 5.35
CA GLY A 585 -15.52 1.33 5.09
C GLY A 585 -15.52 0.79 3.66
N GLU A 586 -16.19 -0.34 3.42
CA GLU A 586 -16.11 -1.03 2.12
C GLU A 586 -16.62 -0.16 0.94
N GLU A 587 -17.71 0.58 1.14
CA GLU A 587 -18.26 1.47 0.12
C GLU A 587 -17.32 2.66 -0.15
N MET A 588 -16.88 3.36 0.91
CA MET A 588 -15.91 4.45 0.78
C MET A 588 -14.60 3.99 0.11
N ALA A 589 -14.12 2.79 0.44
CA ALA A 589 -12.93 2.21 -0.20
C ALA A 589 -13.14 1.99 -1.72
N LYS A 590 -14.34 1.60 -2.16
CA LYS A 590 -14.65 1.43 -3.60
C LYS A 590 -14.67 2.77 -4.33
N GLU A 591 -15.23 3.81 -3.71
CA GLU A 591 -15.31 5.14 -4.29
C GLU A 591 -13.94 5.83 -4.34
N VAL A 592 -13.17 5.76 -3.25
CA VAL A 592 -11.78 6.24 -3.23
C VAL A 592 -10.93 5.48 -4.24
N ALA A 593 -11.11 4.16 -4.40
CA ALA A 593 -10.43 3.38 -5.42
C ALA A 593 -10.77 3.84 -6.85
N ALA A 594 -12.02 4.24 -7.11
CA ALA A 594 -12.44 4.79 -8.39
C ALA A 594 -11.74 6.13 -8.66
N CYS A 595 -11.73 7.05 -7.70
CA CYS A 595 -11.03 8.32 -7.82
C CYS A 595 -9.52 8.13 -8.05
N MET A 596 -8.87 7.26 -7.26
CA MET A 596 -7.44 6.95 -7.40
C MET A 596 -7.07 6.24 -8.70
N ALA A 597 -8.04 5.68 -9.41
CA ALA A 597 -7.78 5.06 -10.71
C ALA A 597 -7.43 6.12 -11.77
N HIS A 598 -7.92 7.35 -11.60
CA HIS A 598 -7.56 8.50 -12.41
C HIS A 598 -6.21 9.04 -11.94
N HIS A 599 -5.28 9.24 -12.87
CA HIS A 599 -4.01 9.86 -12.52
C HIS A 599 -4.19 11.38 -12.43
N ARG A 600 -3.62 11.93 -11.36
CA ARG A 600 -3.62 13.35 -11.05
C ARG A 600 -2.35 13.98 -11.57
N ASP A 601 -2.48 14.97 -12.44
CA ASP A 601 -1.36 15.79 -12.88
C ASP A 601 -0.82 16.60 -11.68
N ILE A 602 0.42 16.33 -11.32
CA ILE A 602 1.16 17.01 -10.25
C ILE A 602 2.35 17.80 -10.79
N SER A 603 2.42 18.01 -12.11
CA SER A 603 3.58 18.65 -12.76
C SER A 603 3.84 20.06 -12.25
N LEU A 604 2.80 20.79 -11.85
CA LEU A 604 2.91 22.16 -11.33
C LEU A 604 3.49 22.22 -9.90
N ASN A 605 3.64 21.08 -9.22
CA ASN A 605 4.23 21.00 -7.89
C ASN A 605 5.76 20.76 -7.93
N PHE A 606 6.34 20.56 -9.12
CA PHE A 606 7.76 20.29 -9.36
C PHE A 606 8.35 21.38 -10.26
#